data_AF-A0A536R3D2-F1
#
_entry.id   AF-A0A536R3D2-F1
#
_cell.length_a   1.000
_cell.length_b   1.000
_cell.length_c   1.000
_cell.angle_alpha   90.00
_cell.angle_beta   90.00
_cell.angle_gamma   90.00
#
_symmetry.space_group_name_H-M   'P 1'
#
loop_
_entity.id
_entity.type
_entity.pdbx_description
1 polymer ?
#
loop_
_entity_poly.entity_id
_entity_poly.type
_entity_poly.pdbx_seq_one_letter_code
_entity_poly.pdbx_strand_id
1 'polypeptide(L)'
;MSRSKWAGVLWLAAALMSVVLTIVFRTDQVQWVVTIIAGVAAAIIGVLLIWRPIAGIATWSIVVGVAWLVIYAWLTFQQRGETVAWTTDVFLGALGVIAALVAFRQKASAGESA
;
A
#
# COMPACT_ATOMS: atom_id res chain seq x y z
N MET A 1 -11.75 -4.61 16.12
CA MET A 1 -11.85 -4.51 14.65
C MET A 1 -11.22 -5.77 14.03
N SER A 2 -11.79 -6.36 12.97
CA SER A 2 -11.19 -7.54 12.34
C SER A 2 -9.87 -7.18 11.65
N ARG A 3 -8.96 -8.16 11.52
CA ARG A 3 -7.65 -7.93 10.87
C ARG A 3 -7.80 -7.42 9.44
N SER A 4 -8.80 -7.86 8.68
CA SER A 4 -9.09 -7.36 7.32
C SER A 4 -9.47 -5.90 7.34
N LYS A 5 -10.37 -5.49 8.24
CA LYS A 5 -10.76 -4.08 8.36
C LYS A 5 -9.56 -3.21 8.72
N TRP A 6 -8.65 -3.71 9.57
CA TRP A 6 -7.40 -3.01 9.90
C TRP A 6 -6.45 -2.97 8.69
N ALA A 7 -6.19 -4.09 8.00
CA ALA A 7 -5.45 -4.07 6.74
C ALA A 7 -6.04 -3.08 5.73
N GLY A 8 -7.37 -3.00 5.64
CA GLY A 8 -8.04 -2.03 4.79
C GLY A 8 -7.80 -0.58 5.20
N VAL A 9 -7.87 -0.27 6.50
CA VAL A 9 -7.53 1.07 7.03
C VAL A 9 -6.06 1.43 6.76
N LEU A 10 -5.12 0.49 6.89
CA LEU A 10 -3.72 0.71 6.50
C LEU A 10 -3.59 1.09 5.04
N TRP A 11 -4.28 0.38 4.16
CA TRP A 11 -4.27 0.66 2.73
C TRP A 11 -4.86 2.03 2.40
N LEU A 12 -5.95 2.42 3.06
CA LEU A 12 -6.54 3.75 2.90
C LEU A 12 -5.61 4.85 3.40
N ALA A 13 -4.94 4.64 4.54
CA ALA A 13 -3.95 5.58 5.05
C ALA A 13 -2.75 5.70 4.09
N ALA A 14 -2.26 4.58 3.56
CA ALA A 14 -1.19 4.55 2.56
C ALA A 14 -1.60 5.26 1.26
N ALA A 15 -2.82 5.04 0.78
CA ALA A 15 -3.37 5.72 -0.40
C ALA A 15 -3.43 7.23 -0.20
N LEU A 16 -3.98 7.69 0.93
CA LEU A 16 -4.07 9.11 1.25
C LEU A 16 -2.69 9.77 1.34
N MET A 17 -1.78 9.14 2.09
CA MET A 17 -0.41 9.65 2.24
C MET A 17 0.35 9.64 0.91
N SER A 18 0.12 8.64 0.04
CA SER A 18 0.69 8.61 -1.31
C SER A 18 0.28 9.83 -2.13
N VAL A 19 -0.99 10.24 -2.09
CA VAL A 19 -1.46 11.45 -2.78
C VAL A 19 -0.78 12.70 -2.23
N VAL A 20 -0.71 12.84 -0.90
CA VAL A 20 -0.04 13.99 -0.25
C VAL A 20 1.43 14.08 -0.68
N LEU A 21 2.19 12.98 -0.59
CA LEU A 21 3.59 12.98 -0.98
C LEU A 21 3.79 13.12 -2.49
N THR A 22 2.81 12.72 -3.29
CA THR A 22 2.82 12.99 -4.74
C THR A 22 2.87 14.49 -5.01
N ILE A 23 1.99 15.24 -4.36
CA ILE A 23 1.90 16.70 -4.52
C ILE A 23 3.15 17.40 -3.97
N VAL A 24 3.70 16.93 -2.86
CA VAL A 24 4.82 17.60 -2.16
C VAL A 24 6.17 17.31 -2.81
N PHE A 25 6.43 16.06 -3.22
CA PHE A 25 7.79 15.62 -3.57
C PHE A 25 7.97 15.19 -5.03
N ARG A 26 6.91 15.06 -5.84
CA ARG A 26 7.03 14.60 -7.22
C ARG A 26 6.99 15.77 -8.18
N THR A 27 8.02 15.87 -9.01
CA THR A 27 8.14 16.92 -10.04
C THR A 27 8.03 16.34 -11.45
N ASP A 28 8.29 15.04 -11.61
CA ASP A 28 8.23 14.35 -12.89
C ASP A 28 6.85 13.74 -13.17
N GLN A 29 6.39 13.85 -14.42
CA GLN A 29 5.07 13.38 -14.84
C GLN A 29 4.90 11.87 -14.69
N VAL A 30 5.96 11.07 -14.93
CA VAL A 30 5.90 9.61 -14.78
C VAL A 30 5.72 9.25 -13.31
N GLN A 31 6.42 9.92 -12.40
CA GLN A 31 6.24 9.73 -10.97
C GLN A 31 4.80 10.00 -10.54
N TRP A 32 4.19 11.10 -11.02
CA TRP A 32 2.78 11.44 -10.75
C TRP A 32 1.82 10.34 -11.19
N VAL A 33 1.94 9.87 -12.43
CA VAL A 33 1.06 8.83 -12.97
C VAL A 33 1.19 7.54 -12.17
N VAL A 34 2.42 7.12 -11.87
CA VAL A 34 2.70 5.88 -11.13
C VAL A 34 2.12 5.94 -9.72
N THR A 35 2.34 7.03 -8.98
CA THR A 35 1.86 7.14 -7.60
C THR A 35 0.34 7.30 -7.51
N ILE A 36 -0.30 7.97 -8.47
CA ILE A 36 -1.77 8.04 -8.56
C ILE A 36 -2.36 6.66 -8.80
N ILE A 37 -1.85 5.91 -9.79
CA ILE A 37 -2.33 4.55 -10.09
C ILE A 37 -2.14 3.64 -8.85
N ALA A 38 -0.96 3.71 -8.21
CA ALA A 38 -0.69 2.97 -7.00
C ALA A 38 -1.66 3.34 -5.86
N GLY A 39 -1.89 4.64 -5.65
CA GLY A 39 -2.83 5.15 -4.65
C GLY A 39 -4.26 4.69 -4.89
N VAL A 40 -4.73 4.68 -6.14
CA VAL A 40 -6.04 4.14 -6.52
C VAL A 40 -6.13 2.65 -6.24
N ALA A 41 -5.11 1.86 -6.61
CA ALA A 41 -5.07 0.42 -6.32
C ALA A 41 -5.12 0.14 -4.81
N ALA A 42 -4.34 0.88 -4.03
CA ALA A 42 -4.37 0.83 -2.56
C ALA A 42 -5.75 1.18 -2.00
N ALA A 43 -6.39 2.25 -2.50
CA ALA A 43 -7.72 2.65 -2.06
C ALA A 43 -8.76 1.57 -2.36
N ILE A 44 -8.75 1.00 -3.56
CA ILE A 44 -9.66 -0.08 -3.96
C ILE A 44 -9.50 -1.30 -3.04
N ILE A 45 -8.27 -1.77 -2.83
CA ILE A 45 -8.01 -2.90 -1.91
C ILE A 45 -8.43 -2.54 -0.48
N GLY A 46 -8.17 -1.31 -0.04
CA GLY A 46 -8.54 -0.82 1.27
C GLY A 46 -10.04 -0.90 1.52
N VAL A 47 -10.84 -0.33 0.61
CA VAL A 47 -12.31 -0.38 0.65
C VAL A 47 -12.82 -1.82 0.62
N LEU A 48 -12.27 -2.64 -0.28
CA LEU A 48 -12.70 -4.03 -0.45
C LEU A 48 -12.44 -4.88 0.81
N LEU A 49 -11.30 -4.71 1.48
CA LEU A 49 -10.98 -5.39 2.74
C LEU A 49 -11.89 -4.96 3.89
N ILE A 50 -12.40 -3.73 3.87
CA ILE A 50 -13.34 -3.24 4.88
C ILE A 50 -14.76 -3.75 4.62
N TRP A 51 -15.21 -3.66 3.37
CA TRP A 51 -16.61 -3.90 2.99
C TRP A 51 -16.92 -5.36 2.71
N ARG A 52 -16.01 -6.09 2.04
CA ARG A 52 -16.23 -7.49 1.62
C ARG A 52 -14.96 -8.34 1.75
N PRO A 53 -14.51 -8.66 2.98
CA PRO A 53 -13.26 -9.39 3.20
C PRO A 53 -13.38 -10.88 2.83
N ILE A 54 -13.12 -11.21 1.56
CA ILE A 54 -13.01 -12.60 1.06
C ILE A 54 -11.55 -12.98 0.79
N ALA A 55 -11.26 -14.29 0.79
CA ALA A 55 -9.90 -14.82 0.62
C ALA A 55 -9.21 -14.35 -0.69
N GLY A 56 -9.96 -14.13 -1.76
CA GLY A 56 -9.44 -13.58 -3.01
C GLY A 56 -8.87 -12.17 -2.84
N ILE A 57 -9.53 -11.30 -2.07
CA ILE A 57 -9.08 -9.92 -1.82
C ILE A 57 -7.82 -9.91 -0.96
N ALA A 58 -7.70 -10.80 0.03
CA ALA A 58 -6.47 -10.96 0.80
C ALA A 58 -5.28 -11.38 -0.09
N THR A 59 -5.53 -12.17 -1.14
CA THR A 59 -4.49 -12.55 -2.11
C THR A 59 -4.10 -11.37 -2.99
N TRP A 60 -5.07 -10.61 -3.50
CA TRP A 60 -4.80 -9.37 -4.24
C TRP A 60 -4.10 -8.31 -3.39
N SER A 61 -4.36 -8.26 -2.08
CA SER A 61 -3.62 -7.39 -1.16
C SER A 61 -2.12 -7.68 -1.12
N ILE A 62 -1.70 -8.94 -1.30
CA ILE A 62 -0.27 -9.27 -1.42
C ILE A 62 0.27 -8.79 -2.76
N VAL A 63 -0.44 -9.01 -3.86
CA VAL A 63 -0.02 -8.55 -5.19
C VAL A 63 0.17 -7.04 -5.22
N VAL A 64 -0.79 -6.29 -4.68
CA VAL A 64 -0.69 -4.82 -4.54
C VAL A 64 0.44 -4.44 -3.59
N GLY A 65 0.64 -5.18 -2.48
CA GLY A 65 1.78 -5.00 -1.57
C GLY A 65 3.15 -5.12 -2.25
N VAL A 66 3.32 -6.11 -3.13
CA VAL A 66 4.56 -6.31 -3.88
C VAL A 66 4.78 -5.19 -4.89
N ALA A 67 3.75 -4.86 -5.69
CA ALA A 67 3.84 -3.75 -6.65
C ALA A 67 4.15 -2.42 -5.95
N TRP A 68 3.49 -2.17 -4.81
CA TRP A 68 3.72 -1.01 -3.96
C TRP A 68 5.18 -0.95 -3.49
N LEU A 69 5.72 -2.05 -2.94
CA LEU A 69 7.11 -2.10 -2.50
C LEU A 69 8.09 -1.78 -3.64
N VAL A 70 7.88 -2.34 -4.83
CA VAL A 70 8.72 -2.08 -6.01
C VAL A 70 8.68 -0.60 -6.40
N ILE A 71 7.48 -0.01 -6.44
CA ILE A 71 7.28 1.40 -6.76
C ILE A 71 8.01 2.30 -5.76
N TYR A 72 7.82 2.07 -4.46
CA TYR A 72 8.43 2.91 -3.44
C TYR A 72 9.94 2.70 -3.33
N ALA A 73 10.46 1.49 -3.56
CA ALA A 73 11.90 1.26 -3.65
C ALA A 73 12.53 2.01 -4.83
N TRP A 74 11.85 2.04 -5.99
CA TRP A 74 12.29 2.82 -7.14
C TRP A 74 12.29 4.32 -6.85
N LEU A 75 11.23 4.83 -6.21
CA LEU A 75 11.11 6.25 -5.83
C LEU A 75 12.17 6.64 -4.79
N THR A 76 12.41 5.82 -3.77
CA THR A 76 13.51 6.00 -2.81
C THR A 76 14.86 6.16 -3.52
N PHE A 77 15.15 5.31 -4.51
CA PHE A 77 16.39 5.40 -5.27
C PHE A 77 16.50 6.69 -6.11
N GLN A 78 15.40 7.14 -6.71
CA GLN A 78 15.36 8.40 -7.46
C GLN A 78 15.53 9.63 -6.56
N GLN A 79 14.96 9.59 -5.35
CA GLN A 79 14.93 10.73 -4.42
C GLN A 79 16.07 10.74 -3.40
N ARG A 80 17.09 9.90 -3.57
CA ARG A 80 18.23 9.78 -2.65
C ARG A 80 18.98 11.09 -2.35
N GLY A 81 18.82 12.11 -3.19
CA GLY A 81 19.40 13.44 -2.99
C GLY A 81 18.63 14.33 -2.02
N GLU A 82 17.39 14.00 -1.66
CA GLU A 82 16.53 14.77 -0.76
C GLU A 82 16.11 13.89 0.44
N THR A 83 16.66 14.19 1.61
CA THR A 83 16.56 13.32 2.79
C THR A 83 15.12 13.08 3.22
N VAL A 84 14.30 14.14 3.22
CA VAL A 84 12.90 14.02 3.66
C VAL A 84 12.12 13.16 2.68
N ALA A 85 12.33 13.35 1.39
CA ALA A 85 11.56 12.70 0.34
C ALA A 85 11.81 11.18 0.32
N TRP A 86 13.06 10.72 0.27
CA TRP A 86 13.35 9.28 0.26
C TRP A 86 12.95 8.59 1.58
N THR A 87 13.05 9.28 2.73
CA THR A 87 12.62 8.74 4.02
C THR A 87 11.12 8.48 4.02
N THR A 88 10.33 9.41 3.49
CA THR A 88 8.87 9.24 3.37
C THR A 88 8.50 8.14 2.38
N ASP A 89 9.30 7.91 1.34
CA ASP A 89 9.11 6.77 0.42
C ASP A 89 9.35 5.42 1.08
N VAL A 90 10.41 5.31 1.88
CA VAL A 90 10.67 4.09 2.67
C VAL A 90 9.52 3.84 3.65
N PHE A 91 9.06 4.89 4.34
CA PHE A 91 7.92 4.79 5.25
C PHE A 91 6.66 4.29 4.53
N LEU A 92 6.31 4.87 3.38
CA LEU A 92 5.15 4.43 2.60
C LEU A 92 5.31 3.00 2.09
N GLY A 93 6.50 2.64 1.59
CA GLY A 93 6.81 1.28 1.17
C GLY A 93 6.55 0.28 2.32
N ALA A 94 7.06 0.57 3.51
CA ALA A 94 6.84 -0.24 4.70
C ALA A 94 5.36 -0.32 5.10
N LEU A 95 4.64 0.79 5.05
CA LEU A 95 3.22 0.83 5.40
C LEU A 95 2.37 -0.08 4.50
N GLY A 96 2.60 -0.06 3.19
CA GLY A 96 1.92 -0.94 2.25
C GLY A 96 2.26 -2.42 2.47
N VAL A 97 3.52 -2.74 2.79
CA VAL A 97 3.94 -4.10 3.15
C VAL A 97 3.24 -4.59 4.42
N ILE A 98 3.18 -3.75 5.46
CA ILE A 98 2.47 -4.09 6.71
C ILE A 98 0.99 -4.35 6.43
N ALA A 99 0.34 -3.50 5.62
CA ALA A 99 -1.05 -3.68 5.21
C ALA A 99 -1.28 -5.04 4.54
N ALA A 100 -0.41 -5.39 3.59
CA ALA A 100 -0.45 -6.66 2.87
C ALA A 100 -0.25 -7.87 3.81
N LEU A 101 0.73 -7.82 4.70
CA LEU A 101 1.01 -8.91 5.65
C LEU A 101 -0.12 -9.11 6.67
N VAL A 102 -0.75 -8.04 7.14
CA VAL A 102 -1.90 -8.12 8.05
C VAL A 102 -3.09 -8.82 7.35
N ALA A 103 -3.34 -8.51 6.08
CA ALA A 103 -4.37 -9.19 5.29
C ALA A 103 -4.07 -10.69 5.10
N PHE A 104 -2.82 -11.04 4.80
CA PHE A 104 -2.39 -12.44 4.60
C PHE A 104 -2.50 -13.29 5.86
N ARG A 105 -2.06 -12.76 7.01
CA ARG A 105 -2.13 -13.48 8.29
C ARG A 105 -3.55 -13.88 8.67
N GLN A 106 -4.55 -13.11 8.25
CA GLN A 106 -5.94 -13.53 8.45
C GLN A 106 -6.34 -14.70 7.55
N LYS A 107 -5.94 -14.67 6.27
CA LYS A 107 -6.23 -15.76 5.33
C LYS A 107 -5.67 -17.07 5.85
N ALA A 108 -4.43 -17.07 6.36
CA ALA A 108 -3.79 -18.26 6.94
C ALA A 108 -4.60 -18.80 8.14
N SER A 109 -4.94 -17.94 9.10
CA SER A 109 -5.72 -18.36 10.29
C SER A 109 -7.11 -18.89 9.98
N ALA A 110 -7.74 -18.46 8.88
CA ALA A 110 -9.06 -18.94 8.47
C ALA A 110 -9.01 -20.30 7.76
N GLY A 111 -7.86 -20.67 7.18
CA GLY A 111 -7.65 -21.97 6.54
C GLY A 111 -7.25 -23.08 7.51
N GLU A 112 -6.66 -22.76 8.65
CA GLU A 112 -6.29 -23.73 9.70
C GLU A 112 -7.49 -24.21 10.55
N SER A 113 -8.61 -23.48 10.52
CA SER A 113 -9.83 -23.77 11.30
C SER A 113 -10.92 -24.53 10.54
N ALA A 114 -10.68 -24.91 9.29
CA ALA A 114 -11.63 -25.58 8.39
C ALA A 114 -11.17 -27.01 8.08
#